data_AF-V4NPV7-F1
#
_entry.id   AF-V4NPV7-F1
#
_cell.length_a   1.000
_cell.length_b   1.000
_cell.length_c   1.000
_cell.angle_alpha   90.00
_cell.angle_beta   90.00
_cell.angle_gamma   90.00
#
_symmetry.space_group_name_H-M   'P 1'
#
loop_
_entity.id
_entity.type
_entity.pdbx_description
1 polymer ?
#
loop_
_entity_poly.entity_id
_entity_poly.type
_entity_poly.pdbx_seq_one_letter_code
_entity_poly.pdbx_strand_id
1 'polypeptide(L)'
;MRAKLGSGIIDSLGDGGERIEWLCYDLPGARLWLTEELSEISEVTMMKRSKAAPVSSHCPALPAKFHSVKVDGYLTLGTSRADLIQRLGQPARQAGDWLTFHRTSSTKGDEYNELVIRLDNGKVAALWAKRLTTY
;
A
#
# COMPACT_ATOMS: atom_id res chain seq x y z
N MET A 1 1.61 16.05 -17.51
CA MET A 1 1.02 14.94 -18.30
C MET A 1 0.97 13.71 -17.40
N ARG A 2 -0.20 13.14 -17.11
CA ARG A 2 -0.31 11.91 -16.29
C ARG A 2 0.19 10.74 -17.13
N ALA A 3 1.24 10.05 -16.70
CA ALA A 3 1.79 8.91 -17.42
C ALA A 3 0.96 7.66 -17.16
N LYS A 4 0.59 6.93 -18.22
CA LYS A 4 -0.09 5.63 -18.10
C LYS A 4 0.84 4.62 -17.41
N LEU A 5 0.38 4.04 -16.31
CA LEU A 5 1.13 3.02 -15.54
C LEU A 5 1.25 1.70 -16.31
N GLY A 6 0.28 1.40 -17.17
CA GLY A 6 0.24 0.22 -18.01
C GLY A 6 -1.19 -0.18 -18.35
N SER A 7 -1.36 -1.39 -18.85
CA SER A 7 -2.62 -2.13 -18.86
C SER A 7 -2.50 -3.27 -17.84
N GLY A 8 -3.51 -3.47 -17.01
CA GLY A 8 -3.61 -4.62 -16.11
C GLY A 8 -5.05 -5.10 -16.05
N ILE A 9 -5.24 -6.28 -15.45
CA ILE A 9 -6.56 -6.87 -15.26
C ILE A 9 -7.04 -6.44 -13.89
N ILE A 10 -8.23 -5.83 -13.84
CA ILE A 10 -8.93 -5.61 -12.58
C ILE A 10 -9.49 -6.97 -12.17
N ASP A 11 -9.03 -7.46 -11.03
CA ASP A 11 -9.49 -8.69 -10.43
C ASP A 11 -10.51 -8.35 -9.33
N SER A 12 -11.35 -9.30 -8.95
CA SER A 12 -12.40 -9.06 -7.97
C SER A 12 -12.71 -10.27 -7.11
N LEU A 13 -13.19 -9.99 -5.89
CA LEU A 13 -13.64 -10.99 -4.94
C LEU A 13 -14.98 -10.56 -4.35
N GLY A 14 -15.88 -11.51 -4.16
CA GLY A 14 -17.22 -11.28 -3.61
C GLY A 14 -18.25 -10.93 -4.68
N ASP A 15 -19.49 -10.72 -4.23
CA ASP A 15 -20.63 -10.31 -5.04
C ASP A 15 -21.35 -9.10 -4.42
N GLY A 16 -22.16 -8.41 -5.23
CA GLY A 16 -22.98 -7.28 -4.76
C GLY A 16 -22.20 -6.17 -4.06
N GLY A 17 -22.69 -5.75 -2.89
CA GLY A 17 -22.14 -4.63 -2.10
C GLY A 17 -20.87 -4.94 -1.32
N GLU A 18 -20.43 -6.20 -1.26
CA GLU A 18 -19.17 -6.61 -0.63
C GLU A 18 -18.06 -6.90 -1.65
N ARG A 19 -18.29 -6.57 -2.92
CA ARG A 19 -17.33 -6.76 -4.00
C ARG A 19 -16.10 -5.87 -3.78
N ILE A 20 -14.94 -6.52 -3.68
CA ILE A 20 -13.65 -5.85 -3.66
C ILE A 20 -13.06 -5.98 -5.06
N GLU A 21 -12.68 -4.86 -5.66
CA GLU A 21 -11.97 -4.82 -6.93
C GLU A 21 -10.56 -4.29 -6.71
N TRP A 22 -9.58 -4.93 -7.34
CA TRP A 22 -8.19 -4.48 -7.24
C TRP A 22 -7.45 -4.59 -8.56
N LEU A 23 -6.48 -3.70 -8.69
CA LEU A 23 -5.44 -3.78 -9.70
C LEU A 23 -4.12 -4.13 -9.02
N CYS A 24 -3.35 -5.05 -9.60
CA CYS A 24 -2.05 -5.43 -9.05
C CYS A 24 -0.91 -5.30 -10.05
N TYR A 25 0.29 -5.06 -9.53
CA TYR A 25 1.53 -4.98 -10.31
C TYR A 25 2.67 -5.68 -9.61
N ASP A 26 3.46 -6.44 -10.36
CA ASP A 26 4.70 -7.04 -9.88
C ASP A 26 5.86 -6.04 -9.95
N LEU A 27 6.62 -5.93 -8.86
CA LEU A 27 7.87 -5.18 -8.75
C LEU A 27 9.04 -6.15 -8.50
N PRO A 28 10.30 -5.73 -8.74
CA PRO A 28 11.45 -6.51 -8.30
C PRO A 28 11.39 -6.81 -6.79
N GLY A 29 11.11 -8.07 -6.44
CA GLY A 29 11.02 -8.53 -5.05
C GLY A 29 9.77 -8.12 -4.28
N ALA A 30 8.75 -7.56 -4.94
CA ALA A 30 7.52 -7.11 -4.28
C ALA A 30 6.29 -7.17 -5.19
N ARG A 31 5.10 -6.98 -4.62
CA ARG A 31 3.86 -6.77 -5.36
C ARG A 31 3.09 -5.60 -4.75
N LEU A 32 2.46 -4.83 -5.63
CA LEU A 32 1.60 -3.68 -5.32
C LEU A 32 0.16 -4.04 -5.67
N TRP A 33 -0.78 -3.64 -4.82
CA TRP A 33 -2.22 -3.69 -5.06
C TRP A 33 -2.80 -2.30 -4.83
N LEU A 34 -3.77 -1.96 -5.66
CA LEU A 34 -4.52 -0.72 -5.63
C LEU A 34 -6.00 -1.08 -5.62
N THR A 35 -6.75 -0.55 -4.65
CA THR A 35 -8.21 -0.60 -4.67
C THR A 35 -8.74 0.82 -4.81
N GLU A 36 -9.91 0.95 -5.43
CA GLU A 36 -10.58 2.24 -5.56
C GLU A 36 -11.90 2.27 -4.79
N GLU A 37 -12.29 3.48 -4.43
CA GLU A 37 -13.60 3.83 -3.90
C GLU A 37 -13.99 5.16 -4.53
N LEU A 38 -15.21 5.25 -5.09
CA LEU A 38 -15.74 6.46 -5.72
C LEU A 38 -14.79 7.05 -6.79
N SER A 39 -14.22 6.19 -7.66
CA SER A 39 -13.30 6.58 -8.73
C SER A 39 -11.95 7.17 -8.25
N GLU A 40 -11.59 6.98 -6.99
CA GLU A 40 -10.32 7.38 -6.41
C GLU A 40 -9.66 6.19 -5.70
N ILE A 41 -8.32 6.12 -5.73
CA ILE A 41 -7.59 5.08 -4.99
C ILE A 41 -7.83 5.26 -3.49
N SER A 42 -8.42 4.25 -2.85
CA SER A 42 -8.75 4.24 -1.42
C SER A 42 -7.77 3.42 -0.60
N GLU A 43 -7.12 2.41 -1.20
CA GLU A 43 -6.09 1.62 -0.55
C GLU A 43 -4.90 1.37 -1.47
N VAL A 44 -3.71 1.44 -0.88
CA VAL A 44 -2.44 1.04 -1.48
C VAL A 44 -1.79 0.00 -0.59
N THR A 45 -1.64 -1.22 -1.12
CA THR A 45 -1.00 -2.32 -0.42
C THR A 45 0.27 -2.72 -1.14
N MET A 46 1.40 -2.80 -0.43
CA MET A 46 2.67 -3.24 -1.02
C MET A 46 3.35 -4.24 -0.09
N MET A 47 3.74 -5.39 -0.63
CA MET A 47 4.31 -6.49 0.14
C MET A 47 5.54 -7.06 -0.56
N LYS A 48 6.58 -7.41 0.21
CA LYS A 48 7.70 -8.22 -0.29
C LYS A 48 7.16 -9.54 -0.82
N ARG A 49 7.64 -9.94 -2.00
CA ARG A 49 7.35 -11.24 -2.58
C ARG A 49 8.45 -12.20 -2.17
N SER A 50 8.08 -13.42 -1.78
CA SER A 50 9.03 -14.52 -1.74
C SER A 50 9.60 -14.72 -3.16
N LYS A 51 10.89 -14.99 -3.28
CA LYS A 51 11.52 -15.35 -4.58
C LYS A 51 10.83 -16.54 -5.25
N ALA A 52 10.17 -17.40 -4.47
CA ALA A 52 9.43 -18.57 -4.94
C ALA A 52 7.96 -18.28 -5.33
N ALA A 53 7.46 -17.06 -5.12
CA ALA A 53 6.09 -16.73 -5.49
C ALA A 53 5.96 -16.62 -7.02
N PRO A 54 5.04 -17.40 -7.64
CA PRO A 54 4.87 -17.40 -9.09
C PRO A 54 4.48 -16.02 -9.60
N VAL A 55 5.02 -15.68 -10.78
CA VAL A 55 4.57 -14.52 -11.54
C VAL A 55 3.13 -14.79 -11.93
N SER A 56 2.21 -13.90 -11.54
CA SER A 56 0.80 -14.04 -11.87
C SER A 56 0.56 -13.44 -13.24
N SER A 57 -0.20 -14.12 -14.11
CA SER A 57 -0.68 -13.54 -15.37
C SER A 57 -1.61 -12.33 -15.15
N HIS A 58 -2.15 -12.16 -13.93
CA HIS A 58 -3.07 -11.06 -13.59
C HIS A 58 -2.33 -9.81 -13.10
N CYS A 59 -1.12 -9.95 -12.55
CA CYS A 59 -0.32 -8.84 -12.01
C CYS A 59 0.87 -8.55 -12.93
N PRO A 60 0.70 -7.74 -13.99
CA PRO A 60 1.79 -7.44 -14.91
C PRO A 60 2.97 -6.78 -14.21
N ALA A 61 4.17 -6.95 -14.76
CA ALA A 61 5.35 -6.24 -14.30
C ALA A 61 5.14 -4.73 -14.44
N LEU A 62 5.38 -3.97 -13.37
CA LEU A 62 5.34 -2.52 -13.41
C LEU A 62 6.49 -2.02 -14.31
N PRO A 63 6.28 -1.01 -15.19
CA PRO A 63 7.37 -0.47 -15.99
C PRO A 63 8.51 0.08 -15.13
N ALA A 64 9.76 -0.10 -15.57
CA ALA A 64 10.97 0.24 -14.80
C ALA A 64 10.99 1.68 -14.27
N LYS A 65 10.49 2.64 -15.06
CA LYS A 65 10.37 4.06 -14.67
C LYS A 65 9.49 4.30 -13.44
N PHE A 66 8.67 3.32 -13.04
CA PHE A 66 7.77 3.39 -11.90
C PHE A 66 8.18 2.44 -10.76
N HIS A 67 9.32 1.74 -10.84
CA HIS A 67 9.76 0.80 -9.78
C HIS A 67 10.01 1.47 -8.42
N SER A 68 10.30 2.76 -8.41
CA SER A 68 10.46 3.57 -7.20
C SER A 68 9.10 4.00 -6.63
N VAL A 69 8.21 3.05 -6.35
CA VAL A 69 6.92 3.34 -5.70
C VAL A 69 7.19 3.80 -4.27
N LYS A 70 6.77 5.01 -3.95
CA LYS A 70 6.91 5.61 -2.62
C LYS A 70 5.56 6.09 -2.14
N VAL A 71 5.22 5.77 -0.89
CA VAL A 71 4.10 6.40 -0.19
C VAL A 71 4.61 7.68 0.47
N ASP A 72 3.84 8.76 0.33
CA ASP A 72 4.19 10.09 0.84
C ASP A 72 5.59 10.58 0.39
N GLY A 73 6.06 10.15 -0.79
CA GLY A 73 7.35 10.54 -1.37
C GLY A 73 8.61 9.89 -0.75
N TYR A 74 8.50 9.17 0.37
CA TYR A 74 9.66 8.66 1.10
C TYR A 74 9.55 7.20 1.56
N LEU A 75 8.35 6.69 1.81
CA LEU A 75 8.18 5.37 2.41
C LEU A 75 8.24 4.26 1.34
N THR A 76 9.10 3.28 1.56
CA THR A 76 9.32 2.14 0.67
C THR A 76 9.47 0.84 1.47
N LEU A 77 9.35 -0.31 0.80
CA LEU A 77 9.83 -1.56 1.41
C LEU A 77 11.32 -1.46 1.74
N GLY A 78 11.72 -2.05 2.86
CA GLY A 78 13.10 -2.02 3.34
C GLY A 78 13.48 -0.82 4.19
N THR A 79 12.63 0.22 4.28
CA THR A 79 12.82 1.34 5.23
C THR A 79 12.99 0.77 6.65
N SER A 80 13.98 1.27 7.41
CA SER A 80 14.22 0.78 8.77
C SER A 80 13.15 1.28 9.72
N ARG A 81 12.92 0.56 10.82
CA ARG A 81 12.03 1.00 11.90
C ARG A 81 12.43 2.37 12.46
N ALA A 82 13.73 2.61 12.62
CA ALA A 82 14.24 3.89 13.13
C ALA A 82 13.92 5.04 12.16
N ASP A 83 14.17 4.85 10.87
CA ASP A 83 13.86 5.86 9.84
C ASP A 83 12.35 6.14 9.76
N LEU A 84 11.53 5.09 9.90
CA LEU A 84 10.07 5.19 9.95
C LEU A 84 9.62 6.09 11.12
N ILE A 85 10.09 5.78 12.33
CA ILE A 85 9.72 6.52 13.54
C ILE A 85 10.25 7.95 13.49
N GLN A 86 11.47 8.16 12.98
CA GLN A 86 12.02 9.50 12.82
C GLN A 86 11.18 10.38 11.90
N ARG A 87 10.55 9.79 10.87
CA ARG A 87 9.79 10.52 9.85
C ARG A 87 8.32 10.68 10.22
N LEU A 88 7.68 9.61 10.67
CA LEU A 88 6.24 9.56 10.93
C LEU A 88 5.89 9.83 12.39
N GLY A 89 6.88 9.92 13.27
CA GLY A 89 6.68 9.96 14.72
C GLY A 89 6.45 8.57 15.31
N GLN A 90 5.97 8.54 16.55
CA GLN A 90 5.64 7.27 17.19
C GLN A 90 4.39 6.65 16.57
N PRO A 91 4.34 5.33 16.39
CA PRO A 91 3.12 4.67 15.96
C PRO A 91 2.03 4.84 17.02
N ALA A 92 0.79 5.00 16.57
CA ALA A 92 -0.36 5.09 17.46
C ALA A 92 -0.69 3.74 18.12
N ARG A 93 -0.42 2.63 17.41
CA ARG A 93 -0.51 1.27 17.95
C ARG A 93 0.67 0.45 17.51
N GLN A 94 1.11 -0.46 18.38
CA GLN A 94 2.22 -1.36 18.09
C GLN A 94 2.01 -2.71 18.77
N ALA A 95 2.20 -3.78 18.01
CA ALA A 95 2.18 -5.16 18.51
C ALA A 95 3.28 -5.97 17.81
N GLY A 96 4.39 -6.22 18.50
CA GLY A 96 5.56 -6.90 17.93
C GLY A 96 6.12 -6.15 16.71
N ASP A 97 6.07 -6.82 15.55
CA ASP A 97 6.52 -6.29 14.25
C ASP A 97 5.44 -5.50 13.49
N TRP A 98 4.26 -5.30 14.08
CA TRP A 98 3.19 -4.52 13.50
C TRP A 98 3.16 -3.11 14.09
N LEU A 99 3.17 -2.10 13.21
CA LEU A 99 3.05 -0.69 13.57
C LEU A 99 1.84 -0.10 12.85
N THR A 100 1.03 0.68 13.56
CA THR A 100 -0.09 1.42 12.98
C THR A 100 0.12 2.90 13.23
N PHE A 101 0.06 3.69 12.17
CA PHE A 101 0.08 5.15 12.19
C PHE A 101 -1.29 5.67 11.73
N HIS A 102 -1.75 6.74 12.36
CA HIS A 102 -2.97 7.43 11.95
C HIS A 102 -2.65 8.89 11.67
N ARG A 103 -3.29 9.45 10.63
CA ARG A 103 -3.28 10.88 10.38
C ARG A 103 -4.71 11.35 10.15
N THR A 104 -5.19 12.22 11.02
CA THR A 104 -6.46 12.92 10.84
C THR A 104 -6.28 14.05 9.83
N SER A 105 -7.21 14.18 8.89
CA SER A 105 -7.28 15.36 8.01
C SER A 105 -7.80 16.54 8.82
N SER A 106 -7.06 17.65 8.84
CA SER A 106 -7.48 18.86 9.57
C SER A 106 -8.61 19.64 8.88
N THR A 107 -8.96 19.29 7.63
CA THR A 107 -9.94 20.02 6.81
C THR A 107 -11.31 19.35 6.73
N LYS A 108 -11.39 18.06 7.05
CA LYS A 108 -12.64 17.29 7.14
C LYS A 108 -12.51 16.38 8.33
N GLY A 109 -13.23 16.68 9.42
CA GLY A 109 -13.16 15.94 10.68
C GLY A 109 -13.48 14.44 10.57
N ASP A 110 -13.99 14.01 9.41
CA ASP A 110 -14.50 12.67 9.15
C ASP A 110 -13.58 11.83 8.24
N GLU A 111 -12.41 12.35 7.83
CA GLU A 111 -11.42 11.59 7.05
C GLU A 111 -10.17 11.29 7.89
N TYR A 112 -9.88 10.00 8.08
CA TYR A 112 -8.64 9.54 8.70
C TYR A 112 -7.87 8.60 7.77
N ASN A 113 -6.57 8.82 7.67
CA ASN A 113 -5.67 7.95 6.92
C ASN A 113 -5.01 6.99 7.89
N GLU A 114 -5.05 5.71 7.58
CA GLU A 114 -4.37 4.67 8.32
C GLU A 114 -3.20 4.14 7.49
N LEU A 115 -2.05 4.01 8.15
CA LEU A 115 -0.90 3.31 7.60
C LEU A 115 -0.54 2.16 8.55
N VAL A 116 -0.76 0.93 8.10
CA VAL A 116 -0.31 -0.28 8.79
C VAL A 116 1.00 -0.73 8.15
N ILE A 117 1.99 -1.03 8.98
CA ILE A 117 3.29 -1.54 8.57
C ILE A 117 3.53 -2.87 9.26
N ARG A 118 4.00 -3.85 8.47
CA ARG A 118 4.63 -5.06 9.01
C ARG A 118 6.12 -4.99 8.78
N LEU A 119 6.88 -5.20 9.85
CA LEU A 119 8.33 -5.32 9.81
C LEU A 119 8.75 -6.78 9.60
N ASP A 120 9.93 -6.95 9.01
CA ASP A 120 10.70 -8.17 8.95
C ASP A 120 12.17 -7.79 9.18
N ASN A 121 12.79 -8.38 10.21
CA ASN A 121 14.14 -8.03 10.63
C ASN A 121 14.34 -6.51 10.82
N GLY A 122 13.37 -5.85 11.46
CA GLY A 122 13.40 -4.42 11.74
C GLY A 122 13.22 -3.50 10.52
N LYS A 123 12.84 -4.03 9.37
CA LYS A 123 12.63 -3.26 8.12
C LYS A 123 11.25 -3.49 7.54
N VAL A 124 10.68 -2.51 6.85
CA VAL A 124 9.36 -2.63 6.20
C VAL A 124 9.34 -3.82 5.24
N ALA A 125 8.43 -4.74 5.48
CA ALA A 125 8.18 -5.93 4.67
C ALA A 125 6.82 -5.87 3.97
N ALA A 126 5.84 -5.23 4.61
CA ALA A 126 4.57 -4.90 4.01
C ALA A 126 4.06 -3.57 4.54
N LEU A 127 3.27 -2.89 3.72
CA LEU A 127 2.54 -1.70 4.09
C LEU A 127 1.14 -1.74 3.49
N TRP A 128 0.19 -1.17 4.23
CA TRP A 128 -1.19 -0.93 3.83
C TRP A 128 -1.49 0.53 4.17
N ALA A 129 -1.68 1.35 3.15
CA ALA A 129 -2.09 2.74 3.31
C ALA A 129 -3.54 2.86 2.87
N LYS A 130 -4.42 3.22 3.79
CA LYS A 130 -5.86 3.28 3.57
C LYS A 130 -6.40 4.65 3.92
N ARG A 131 -7.24 5.19 3.03
CA ARG A 131 -8.12 6.31 3.35
C ARG A 131 -9.42 5.75 3.91
N LEU A 132 -9.79 6.20 5.10
CA LEU A 132 -11.04 5.82 5.76
C LEU A 132 -11.91 7.06 5.89
N THR A 133 -13.15 6.94 5.42
CA THR A 133 -14.18 7.96 5.55
C THR A 133 -15.18 7.46 6.58
N THR A 134 -15.37 8.18 7.67
CA THR A 134 -16.49 7.97 8.58
C THR A 134 -17.70 8.74 8.03
N TYR A 135 -18.83 8.06 7.87
CA TYR A 135 -20.10 8.65 7.46
C TYR A 135 -20.97 8.98 8.68
#